data_AF-A0A943ZXV8-F1
#
_entry.id   AF-A0A943ZXV8-F1
#
_cell.length_a   1.000
_cell.length_b   1.000
_cell.length_c   1.000
_cell.angle_alpha   90.00
_cell.angle_beta   90.00
_cell.angle_gamma   90.00
#
_symmetry.space_group_name_H-M   'P 1'
#
loop_
_entity.id
_entity.type
_entity.pdbx_description
1 polymer ?
#
loop_
_entity_poly.entity_id
_entity_poly.type
_entity_poly.pdbx_seq_one_letter_code
_entity_poly.pdbx_strand_id
1 'polypeptide(L)' 'MDFYGFYTGKIFDAYRYLGGHLTEAGAVFRTFAPAAEAISVIGDFNGWQETPMERVYDGNFWSC' A
#
# COMPACT_ATOMS: atom_id res chain seq x y z
N MET A 1 0.49 0.12 -11.64
CA MET A 1 1.12 1.46 -11.54
C MET A 1 2.42 1.42 -12.31
N ASP A 2 2.75 2.47 -13.07
CA ASP A 2 4.12 2.64 -13.58
C ASP A 2 5.00 3.17 -12.43
N PHE A 3 5.85 2.29 -11.90
CA PHE A 3 6.74 2.60 -10.77
C PHE A 3 7.85 3.58 -11.14
N TYR A 4 8.36 3.56 -12.38
CA TYR A 4 9.36 4.53 -12.81
C TYR A 4 8.74 5.94 -12.93
N GLY A 5 7.53 6.02 -13.48
CA GLY A 5 6.73 7.25 -13.48
C GLY A 5 6.45 7.77 -12.07
N PHE A 6 6.20 6.88 -11.11
CA PHE A 6 6.07 7.24 -9.69
C PHE A 6 7.35 7.84 -9.12
N TYR A 7 8.49 7.16 -9.25
CA TYR A 7 9.77 7.65 -8.73
C TYR A 7 10.22 8.95 -9.38
N THR A 8 9.86 9.20 -10.64
CA THR A 8 10.22 10.43 -11.35
C THR A 8 9.17 11.55 -11.22
N GLY A 9 8.08 11.33 -10.46
CA GLY A 9 7.03 12.33 -10.24
C GLY A 9 6.17 12.63 -11.49
N LYS A 10 6.09 11.70 -12.43
CA LYS A 10 5.38 11.85 -13.71
C LYS A 10 4.07 11.06 -13.79
N ILE A 11 3.73 10.34 -12.72
CA ILE A 11 2.45 9.63 -12.63
C ILE A 11 1.41 10.50 -11.93
N PHE A 12 0.27 10.69 -12.57
CA PHE A 12 -0.82 11.52 -12.05
C PHE A 12 -2.02 10.70 -11.58
N ASP A 13 -1.95 9.38 -11.73
CA ASP A 13 -3.01 8.44 -11.35
C ASP A 13 -2.54 7.36 -10.36
N ALA A 14 -1.45 7.62 -9.62
CA ALA A 14 -0.98 6.73 -8.55
C ALA A 14 -2.06 6.43 -7.50
N TYR A 15 -3.02 7.33 -7.31
CA TYR A 15 -4.17 7.14 -6.42
C TYR A 15 -5.04 5.94 -6.82
N ARG A 16 -4.98 5.47 -8.06
CA ARG A 16 -5.68 4.24 -8.49
C ARG A 16 -5.04 2.96 -7.98
N TYR A 17 -3.80 3.05 -7.49
CA TYR A 17 -3.02 1.91 -7.02
C TYR A 17 -2.72 2.01 -5.52
N LEU A 18 -2.20 3.16 -5.08
CA LEU A 18 -1.92 3.47 -3.67
C LEU A 18 -3.20 3.87 -2.93
N GLY A 19 -3.22 3.66 -1.61
CA GLY A 19 -4.38 3.89 -0.75
C GLY A 19 -5.17 2.61 -0.48
N GLY A 20 -6.37 2.78 0.08
CA GLY A 20 -7.32 1.69 0.32
C GLY A 20 -8.32 1.56 -0.83
N HIS A 21 -8.44 0.37 -1.40
CA HIS A 21 -9.33 0.07 -2.53
C HIS A 21 -10.17 -1.16 -2.23
N LEU A 22 -11.48 -1.06 -2.47
CA LEU A 22 -12.37 -2.22 -2.40
C LEU A 22 -12.25 -3.04 -3.70
N THR A 23 -12.21 -4.35 -3.53
CA THR A 23 -12.17 -5.37 -4.59
C THR A 23 -13.27 -6.40 -4.33
N GLU A 24 -13.55 -7.26 -5.30
CA GLU A 24 -14.50 -8.37 -5.13
C GLU A 24 -14.10 -9.34 -4.00
N ALA A 25 -12.80 -9.43 -3.70
CA ALA A 25 -12.26 -10.30 -2.66
C ALA A 25 -12.11 -9.62 -1.28
N GLY A 26 -12.41 -8.32 -1.17
CA GLY A 26 -12.21 -7.54 0.06
C GLY A 26 -11.49 -6.21 -0.17
N ALA A 27 -10.95 -5.61 0.88
CA ALA A 27 -10.17 -4.38 0.77
C ALA A 27 -8.68 -4.70 0.55
N VAL A 28 -8.01 -3.93 -0.30
CA VAL A 28 -6.55 -3.95 -0.44
C VAL A 28 -6.01 -2.59 -0.03
N PHE A 29 -4.98 -2.59 0.80
CA PHE A 29 -4.29 -1.37 1.23
C PHE A 29 -2.89 -1.37 0.66
N ARG A 30 -2.46 -0.24 0.09
CA ARG A 30 -1.10 -0.07 -0.44
C ARG A 30 -0.51 1.27 -0.05
N THR A 31 0.76 1.27 0.36
CA THR A 31 1.49 2.50 0.68
C THR A 31 2.93 2.45 0.21
N PHE A 32 3.52 3.63 -0.02
CA PHE A 32 4.93 3.81 -0.30
C PHE A 32 5.65 4.26 0.98
N ALA A 33 6.57 3.44 1.48
CA ALA A 33 7.27 3.69 2.73
C ALA A 33 8.61 2.93 2.74
N PRO A 34 9.59 3.39 1.95
CA PRO A 34 10.83 2.66 1.69
C PRO A 34 11.70 2.44 2.94
N ALA A 35 11.71 3.43 3.83
CA ALA A 35 12.53 3.42 5.04
C ALA A 35 11.82 2.82 6.27
N ALA A 36 10.56 2.40 6.16
CA ALA A 36 9.86 1.77 7.27
C ALA A 36 10.47 0.39 7.55
N GLU A 37 10.58 0.02 8.83
CA GLU A 37 11.01 -1.33 9.23
C GLU A 37 9.88 -2.35 9.00
N ALA A 38 8.67 -2.00 9.44
CA ALA A 38 7.43 -2.76 9.29
C ALA A 38 6.24 -1.81 9.15
N ILE A 39 5.15 -2.30 8.54
CA ILE A 39 3.87 -1.58 8.45
C ILE A 39 2.74 -2.56 8.74
N SER A 40 1.73 -2.08 9.46
CA SER A 40 0.48 -2.79 9.72
C SER A 40 -0.70 -1.88 9.40
N VAL A 41 -1.79 -2.45 8.89
CA VAL A 41 -3.09 -1.78 8.83
C VAL A 41 -3.83 -2.04 10.12
N ILE A 42 -4.41 -0.99 10.70
CA ILE A 42 -5.26 -1.04 11.90
C ILE A 42 -6.57 -0.30 11.63
N GLY A 43 -7.67 -0.79 12.17
CA GLY A 43 -8.98 -0.16 12.01
C GLY A 43 -10.06 -0.86 12.84
N ASP A 44 -11.27 -0.35 12.76
CA ASP A 44 -12.44 -0.96 13.41
C ASP A 44 -12.63 -2.44 13.02
N PHE A 45 -12.39 -2.78 11.75
CA PHE A 45 -12.55 -4.12 11.18
C PHE A 45 -11.61 -5.18 11.75
N ASN A 46 -10.49 -4.79 12.37
CA ASN A 46 -9.58 -5.70 13.05
C ASN A 46 -9.45 -5.39 14.55
N GLY A 47 -10.42 -4.68 15.14
CA GLY A 47 -10.40 -4.34 16.56
C GLY A 47 -9.21 -3.48 16.96
N TRP A 48 -8.74 -2.64 16.04
CA TRP A 48 -7.52 -1.83 16.18
C TRP A 48 -6.26 -2.66 16.46
N GLN A 49 -6.26 -3.94 16.09
CA GLN A 49 -5.10 -4.82 16.17
C GLN A 49 -4.25 -4.71 14.90
N GLU A 50 -3.00 -5.15 14.97
CA GLU A 50 -2.11 -5.12 13.82
C GLU A 50 -2.46 -6.19 12.79
N THR A 51 -2.64 -5.78 11.55
CA THR A 51 -2.59 -6.67 10.37
C THR A 51 -1.34 -6.31 9.56
N PRO A 52 -0.25 -7.10 9.66
CA PRO A 52 1.00 -6.80 8.98
C PRO A 52 0.83 -6.70 7.46
N MET A 53 1.52 -5.74 6.87
CA MET A 53 1.63 -5.59 5.42
C MET A 53 2.92 -6.23 4.91
N GLU A 54 2.89 -6.73 3.69
CA GLU A 54 4.04 -7.32 3.02
C GLU A 54 4.76 -6.27 2.17
N ARG A 55 6.09 -6.30 2.17
CA ARG A 55 6.87 -5.56 1.18
C ARG A 55 6.62 -6.16 -0.20
N VAL A 56 6.34 -5.32 -1.18
CA VAL A 56 6.08 -5.72 -2.56
C VAL A 56 6.98 -4.97 -3.55
N TYR A 57 6.98 -5.45 -4.78
CA TYR A 57 7.74 -4.88 -5.90
C TYR A 57 9.26 -4.85 -5.64
N ASP A 58 9.85 -3.68 -5.43
CA ASP A 58 11.28 -3.45 -5.20
C ASP A 58 11.61 -3.28 -3.72
N GLY A 59 10.66 -3.58 -2.83
CA GLY A 59 10.81 -3.50 -1.38
C GLY A 59 10.47 -2.13 -0.78
N ASN A 60 10.11 -1.15 -1.61
CA ASN A 60 9.75 0.20 -1.14
C ASN A 60 8.26 0.41 -0.90
N PHE A 61 7.43 -0.51 -1.37
CA PHE A 61 5.97 -0.47 -1.25
C PHE A 61 5.49 -1.59 -0.34
N TRP A 62 4.33 -1.38 0.26
CA TRP A 62 3.71 -2.30 1.19
C TRP A 62 2.28 -2.61 0.75
N SER A 63 1.83 -3.86 0.88
CA SER A 63 0.46 -4.30 0.56
C SER A 63 -0.09 -5.29 1.58
N CYS A 64 -1.40 -5.24 1.84
CA CYS A 64 -2.17 -6.33 2.43
C CYS A 64 -3.53 -6.44 1.76
#